data_AF-A0A2E2W043-F1
#
_entry.id   AF-A0A2E2W043-F1
#
_cell.length_a   1.000
_cell.length_b   1.000
_cell.length_c   1.000
_cell.angle_alpha   90.00
_cell.angle_beta   90.00
_cell.angle_gamma   90.00
#
_symmetry.space_group_name_H-M   'P 1'
#
loop_
_entity.id
_entity.type
_entity.pdbx_description
1 polymer ?
#
loop_
_entity_poly.entity_id
_entity_poly.type
_entity_poly.pdbx_seq_one_letter_code
_entity_poly.pdbx_strand_id
1 'polypeptide(L)'
;MSAASVIPASVLSLVLLAPSLQAMNTADVVSQGAVKESRYVLHRVGATSEQMDVMQTVVRTTIPDQIKTVGTALEYLLKPYGYQLDDEGDETTQLDFYVLLTRPLPEPHRTIDPMTLTDVLNVLGGDSFEVVINPVLRTVHYRLKPGLQNYVGETDREKAQAIWFESIEPEPDITQKAPLPMTVFGYGPVKPGDTLSDIVLLFDMTDFTLDQVLVHAFRANPDAFANGNMNHLIVGAYLSIPPLNSDSLPPIEASRLVDEHCHLWLQQVQP
;
A
#
# COMPACT_ATOMS: atom_id res chain seq x y z
N MET A 1 -67.78 8.09 -9.22
CA MET A 1 -66.67 8.01 -8.25
C MET A 1 -65.40 7.71 -9.02
N SER A 2 -64.33 8.42 -8.67
CA SER A 2 -63.05 8.51 -9.36
C SER A 2 -62.21 7.21 -9.28
N ALA A 3 -61.48 6.88 -10.34
CA ALA A 3 -60.28 6.02 -10.35
C ALA A 3 -59.60 6.21 -11.73
N ALA A 4 -58.47 6.93 -11.85
CA ALA A 4 -57.08 6.52 -11.56
C ALA A 4 -56.32 6.13 -12.85
N SER A 5 -55.37 7.02 -13.20
CA SER A 5 -54.11 6.89 -13.95
C SER A 5 -53.63 5.49 -14.35
N VAL A 6 -53.00 5.33 -15.53
CA VAL A 6 -51.59 4.87 -15.69
C VAL A 6 -51.06 5.24 -17.10
N ILE A 7 -49.87 5.84 -17.13
CA ILE A 7 -49.04 6.23 -18.29
C ILE A 7 -48.30 4.98 -18.84
N PRO A 8 -48.15 4.75 -20.15
CA PRO A 8 -47.26 3.69 -20.63
C PRO A 8 -45.79 4.14 -20.55
N ALA A 9 -44.99 3.38 -19.80
CA ALA A 9 -43.56 3.55 -19.67
C ALA A 9 -42.85 3.25 -21.00
N SER A 10 -42.05 4.21 -21.48
CA SER A 10 -41.11 4.00 -22.58
C SER A 10 -39.96 3.11 -22.11
N VAL A 11 -39.72 2.02 -22.84
CA VAL A 11 -38.58 1.12 -22.64
C VAL A 11 -37.34 1.80 -23.21
N LEU A 12 -36.50 2.37 -22.34
CA LEU A 12 -35.19 2.90 -22.71
C LEU A 12 -34.23 1.71 -22.90
N SER A 13 -33.94 1.35 -24.15
CA SER A 13 -32.88 0.39 -24.48
C SER A 13 -31.53 0.96 -24.07
N LEU A 14 -30.94 0.39 -23.03
CA LEU A 14 -29.57 0.67 -22.59
C LEU A 14 -28.62 -0.05 -23.55
N VAL A 15 -28.07 0.68 -24.52
CA VAL A 15 -26.93 0.21 -25.34
C VAL A 15 -25.69 0.29 -24.46
N LEU A 16 -25.27 -0.86 -23.91
CA LEU A 16 -23.96 -1.03 -23.29
C LEU A 16 -22.90 -0.93 -24.39
N LEU A 17 -22.28 0.25 -24.56
CA LEU A 17 -20.99 0.36 -25.23
C LEU A 17 -19.95 -0.31 -24.33
N ALA A 18 -19.66 -1.58 -24.58
CA ALA A 18 -18.46 -2.20 -24.06
C ALA A 18 -17.25 -1.45 -24.66
N PRO A 19 -16.29 -0.96 -23.86
CA PRO A 19 -15.06 -0.41 -24.40
C PRO A 19 -14.38 -1.51 -25.22
N SER A 20 -14.07 -1.21 -26.46
CA SER A 20 -13.29 -2.10 -27.33
C SER A 20 -11.99 -2.47 -26.62
N LEU A 21 -11.72 -3.77 -26.40
CA LEU A 21 -10.38 -4.26 -26.10
C LEU A 21 -9.48 -3.86 -27.29
N GLN A 22 -8.82 -2.71 -27.20
CA GLN A 22 -7.81 -2.35 -28.16
C GLN A 22 -6.57 -3.18 -27.81
N ALA A 23 -6.27 -4.18 -28.64
CA ALA A 23 -5.00 -4.89 -28.55
C ALA A 23 -3.88 -3.86 -28.72
N MET A 24 -3.02 -3.72 -27.70
CA MET A 24 -1.84 -2.87 -27.78
C MET A 24 -0.92 -3.34 -28.91
N ASN A 25 -0.25 -2.37 -29.55
CA ASN A 25 0.58 -2.57 -30.73
C ASN A 25 1.72 -3.55 -30.38
N THR A 26 1.68 -4.76 -30.94
CA THR A 26 2.57 -5.88 -30.58
C THR A 26 4.01 -5.68 -31.04
N ALA A 27 4.30 -4.64 -31.84
CA ALA A 27 5.62 -4.40 -32.41
C ALA A 27 6.69 -4.02 -31.37
N ASP A 28 6.35 -3.29 -30.30
CA ASP A 28 7.31 -2.88 -29.25
C ASP A 28 7.60 -4.01 -28.24
N VAL A 29 6.60 -4.87 -27.98
CA VAL A 29 6.70 -5.99 -27.02
C VAL A 29 7.71 -7.04 -27.49
N VAL A 30 7.87 -7.21 -28.81
CA VAL A 30 8.63 -8.32 -29.42
C VAL A 30 10.16 -8.11 -29.35
N SER A 31 10.65 -6.90 -29.09
CA SER A 31 12.11 -6.64 -29.12
C SER A 31 12.79 -6.57 -27.75
N GLN A 32 12.11 -6.19 -26.66
CA GLN A 32 12.78 -5.93 -25.37
C GLN A 32 11.98 -6.33 -24.11
N GLY A 33 10.81 -6.97 -24.23
CA GLY A 33 10.00 -7.35 -23.06
C GLY A 33 9.54 -6.15 -22.23
N ALA A 34 9.47 -4.96 -22.84
CA ALA A 34 8.99 -3.74 -22.23
C ALA A 34 8.15 -2.95 -23.24
N VAL A 35 7.03 -2.38 -22.78
CA VAL A 35 6.21 -1.43 -23.51
C VAL A 35 6.65 -0.04 -23.07
N LYS A 36 6.97 0.83 -24.03
CA LYS A 36 7.20 2.24 -23.72
C LYS A 36 5.87 2.87 -23.30
N GLU A 37 5.75 3.21 -22.02
CA GLU A 37 4.52 3.78 -21.45
C GLU A 37 4.49 5.30 -21.59
N SER A 38 5.63 5.96 -21.37
CA SER A 38 5.80 7.40 -21.57
C SER A 38 7.20 7.75 -22.09
N ARG A 39 7.53 9.05 -22.12
CA ARG A 39 8.88 9.52 -22.50
C ARG A 39 9.96 9.14 -21.49
N TYR A 40 9.58 8.89 -20.24
CA TYR A 40 10.51 8.62 -19.13
C TYR A 40 10.46 7.19 -18.61
N VAL A 41 9.44 6.40 -19.00
CA VAL A 41 9.21 5.07 -18.45
C VAL A 41 9.01 4.03 -19.53
N LEU A 42 9.78 2.95 -19.39
CA LEU A 42 9.50 1.67 -20.03
C LEU A 42 8.85 0.77 -18.98
N HIS A 43 7.62 0.33 -19.24
CA HIS A 43 6.94 -0.64 -18.43
C HIS A 43 7.35 -2.04 -18.87
N ARG A 44 7.95 -2.84 -17.99
CA ARG A 44 8.29 -4.24 -18.32
C ARG A 44 7.02 -5.07 -18.46
N VAL A 45 6.98 -5.96 -19.45
CA VAL A 45 5.89 -6.89 -19.69
C VAL A 45 6.19 -8.17 -18.91
N GLY A 46 5.31 -8.52 -17.97
CA GLY A 46 5.47 -9.69 -17.09
C GLY A 46 5.11 -9.35 -15.66
N ALA A 47 4.88 -10.37 -14.82
CA ALA A 47 4.69 -10.17 -13.39
C ALA A 47 5.99 -9.67 -12.76
N THR A 48 5.90 -8.70 -11.84
CA THR A 48 7.06 -8.22 -11.07
C THR A 48 7.52 -9.29 -10.07
N SER A 49 8.74 -9.16 -9.55
CA SER A 49 9.25 -10.10 -8.54
C SER A 49 8.38 -10.08 -7.27
N GLU A 50 7.83 -8.92 -6.91
CA GLU A 50 6.92 -8.71 -5.78
C GLU A 50 5.53 -9.32 -6.04
N GLN A 51 5.04 -9.27 -7.28
CA GLN A 51 3.79 -9.94 -7.67
C GLN A 51 3.93 -11.47 -7.67
N MET A 52 5.14 -11.98 -7.97
CA MET A 52 5.43 -13.42 -7.90
C MET A 52 5.67 -13.89 -6.47
N ASP A 53 6.31 -13.07 -5.64
CA ASP A 53 6.56 -13.32 -4.22
C ASP A 53 6.21 -12.10 -3.37
N VAL A 54 4.97 -12.11 -2.88
CA VAL A 54 4.41 -11.01 -2.07
C VAL A 54 5.21 -10.76 -0.80
N MET A 55 5.89 -11.76 -0.25
CA MET A 55 6.72 -11.62 0.96
C MET A 55 8.01 -10.84 0.72
N GLN A 56 8.40 -10.66 -0.54
CA GLN A 56 9.53 -9.83 -0.96
C GLN A 56 9.11 -8.41 -1.37
N THR A 57 7.83 -8.07 -1.25
CA THR A 57 7.34 -6.71 -1.54
C THR A 57 8.01 -5.70 -0.61
N VAL A 58 8.53 -4.61 -1.17
CA VAL A 58 9.07 -3.50 -0.38
C VAL A 58 7.91 -2.73 0.25
N VAL A 59 7.91 -2.65 1.57
CA VAL A 59 6.89 -1.95 2.36
C VAL A 59 7.48 -0.66 2.91
N ARG A 60 6.72 0.42 2.82
CA ARG A 60 6.99 1.69 3.50
C ARG A 60 5.67 2.25 4.02
N THR A 61 5.52 2.37 5.33
CA THR A 61 4.26 2.81 5.93
C THR A 61 4.45 3.36 7.34
N THR A 62 3.48 4.14 7.80
CA THR A 62 3.41 4.62 9.19
C THR A 62 2.21 3.98 9.86
N ILE A 63 2.46 3.26 10.94
CA ILE A 63 1.44 2.57 11.71
C ILE A 63 0.62 3.59 12.52
N PRO A 64 -0.71 3.64 12.39
CA PRO A 64 -1.54 4.63 13.06
C PRO A 64 -1.46 4.60 14.60
N ASP A 65 -1.62 5.75 15.25
CA ASP A 65 -1.48 5.91 16.71
C ASP A 65 -2.47 5.08 17.53
N GLN A 66 -3.63 4.74 16.96
CA GLN A 66 -4.61 3.84 17.59
C GLN A 66 -4.10 2.40 17.73
N ILE A 67 -3.10 1.99 16.95
CA ILE A 67 -2.47 0.67 17.05
C ILE A 67 -1.41 0.73 18.15
N LYS A 68 -1.60 -0.10 19.17
CA LYS A 68 -0.81 -0.07 20.41
C LYS A 68 0.03 -1.33 20.61
N THR A 69 -0.34 -2.45 20.01
CA THR A 69 0.34 -3.73 20.23
C THR A 69 1.02 -4.23 18.97
N VAL A 70 2.02 -5.08 19.13
CA VAL A 70 2.70 -5.74 18.00
C VAL A 70 1.70 -6.59 17.21
N GLY A 71 0.76 -7.27 17.87
CA GLY A 71 -0.21 -8.11 17.15
C GLY A 71 -1.16 -7.32 16.26
N THR A 72 -1.73 -6.22 16.78
CA THR A 72 -2.60 -5.35 15.98
C THR A 72 -1.83 -4.64 14.85
N ALA A 73 -0.54 -4.36 15.06
CA ALA A 73 0.34 -3.86 14.01
C ALA A 73 0.57 -4.90 12.90
N LEU A 74 0.80 -6.17 13.26
CA LEU A 74 0.98 -7.25 12.29
C LEU A 74 -0.29 -7.47 11.46
N GLU A 75 -1.47 -7.49 12.09
CA GLU A 75 -2.74 -7.57 11.35
C GLU A 75 -2.90 -6.43 10.34
N TYR A 76 -2.61 -5.19 10.79
CA TYR A 76 -2.67 -4.02 9.93
C TYR A 76 -1.71 -4.13 8.73
N LEU A 77 -0.48 -4.59 8.97
CA LEU A 77 0.56 -4.71 7.95
C LEU A 77 0.29 -5.83 6.96
N LEU A 78 -0.23 -6.98 7.40
CA LEU A 78 -0.44 -8.15 6.55
C LEU A 78 -1.69 -8.04 5.67
N LYS A 79 -2.71 -7.31 6.13
CA LYS A 79 -4.02 -7.21 5.47
C LYS A 79 -3.98 -6.81 3.98
N PRO A 80 -3.19 -5.82 3.54
CA PRO A 80 -3.12 -5.44 2.12
C PRO A 80 -2.50 -6.53 1.23
N TYR A 81 -1.69 -7.42 1.82
CA TYR A 81 -0.93 -8.45 1.11
C TYR A 81 -1.63 -9.80 1.07
N GLY A 82 -2.85 -9.90 1.64
CA GLY A 82 -3.64 -11.12 1.65
C GLY A 82 -3.08 -12.21 2.58
N TYR A 83 -2.28 -11.81 3.58
CA TYR A 83 -1.84 -12.68 4.66
C TYR A 83 -2.59 -12.34 5.95
N GLN A 84 -2.67 -13.31 6.86
CA GLN A 84 -3.26 -13.16 8.18
C GLN A 84 -2.39 -13.80 9.25
N LEU A 85 -2.66 -13.50 10.52
CA LEU A 85 -2.00 -14.18 11.63
C LEU A 85 -2.55 -15.61 11.76
N ASP A 86 -1.69 -16.55 12.14
CA ASP A 86 -2.06 -17.92 12.41
C ASP A 86 -2.63 -18.05 13.83
N ASP A 87 -3.91 -17.72 14.00
CA ASP A 87 -4.60 -17.69 15.29
C ASP A 87 -5.47 -18.94 15.56
N GLU A 88 -5.44 -19.93 14.67
CA GLU A 88 -6.07 -21.25 14.84
C GLU A 88 -5.31 -22.06 15.91
N GLY A 89 -5.72 -21.85 17.17
CA GLY A 89 -4.99 -22.27 18.36
C GLY A 89 -5.04 -23.76 18.68
N ASP A 90 -4.16 -24.56 18.07
CA ASP A 90 -3.91 -25.95 18.48
C ASP A 90 -2.59 -26.13 19.28
N GLU A 91 -2.77 -26.68 20.48
CA GLU A 91 -1.86 -27.43 21.36
C GLU A 91 -0.46 -26.87 21.68
N THR A 92 -0.39 -26.08 22.76
CA THR A 92 0.70 -25.94 23.77
C THR A 92 2.11 -25.49 23.32
N THR A 93 2.56 -25.82 22.12
CA THR A 93 3.88 -25.50 21.57
C THR A 93 3.92 -24.11 20.91
N GLN A 94 2.75 -23.51 20.73
CA GLN A 94 2.54 -22.31 19.93
C GLN A 94 2.11 -21.08 20.73
N LEU A 95 1.88 -21.21 22.05
CA LEU A 95 1.38 -20.07 22.83
C LEU A 95 2.43 -18.95 23.00
N ASP A 96 3.72 -19.24 22.76
CA ASP A 96 4.80 -18.25 22.71
C ASP A 96 4.45 -17.09 21.79
N PHE A 97 3.73 -17.39 20.70
CA PHE A 97 3.31 -16.42 19.70
C PHE A 97 2.47 -15.30 20.30
N TYR A 98 1.46 -15.63 21.12
CA TYR A 98 0.56 -14.64 21.74
C TYR A 98 1.31 -13.71 22.71
N VAL A 99 2.42 -14.17 23.30
CA VAL A 99 3.24 -13.32 24.17
C VAL A 99 3.80 -12.13 23.40
N LEU A 100 4.25 -12.33 22.16
CA LEU A 100 4.68 -11.27 21.26
C LEU A 100 3.51 -10.34 20.91
N LEU A 101 2.37 -10.90 20.51
CA LEU A 101 1.21 -10.13 20.02
C LEU A 101 0.69 -9.13 21.05
N THR A 102 0.77 -9.47 22.34
CA THR A 102 0.35 -8.62 23.46
C THR A 102 1.39 -7.57 23.87
N ARG A 103 2.60 -7.59 23.32
CA ARG A 103 3.62 -6.58 23.64
C ARG A 103 3.25 -5.22 23.01
N PRO A 104 3.60 -4.09 23.66
CA PRO A 104 3.40 -2.78 23.07
C PRO A 104 4.27 -2.62 21.82
N LEU A 105 3.74 -1.96 20.79
CA LEU A 105 4.49 -1.61 19.60
C LEU A 105 5.56 -0.57 19.96
N PRO A 106 6.87 -0.85 19.74
CA PRO A 106 7.92 0.13 19.97
C PRO A 106 7.78 1.33 19.03
N GLU A 107 7.99 2.54 19.54
CA GLU A 107 7.92 3.78 18.73
C GLU A 107 8.86 3.78 17.51
N PRO A 108 10.10 3.25 17.56
CA PRO A 108 10.93 3.14 16.36
C PRO A 108 10.32 2.26 15.26
N HIS A 109 9.44 1.31 15.60
CA HIS A 109 8.78 0.43 14.65
C HIS A 109 7.45 1.02 14.13
N ARG A 110 7.04 2.20 14.63
CA ARG A 110 5.83 2.89 14.17
C ARG A 110 6.01 3.42 12.74
N THR A 111 7.22 3.79 12.36
CA THR A 111 7.57 4.16 10.99
C THR A 111 8.40 3.04 10.37
N ILE A 112 7.90 2.46 9.30
CA ILE A 112 8.59 1.41 8.55
C ILE A 112 9.25 2.06 7.33
N ASP A 113 10.57 2.14 7.36
CA ASP A 113 11.41 2.52 6.22
C ASP A 113 11.40 1.43 5.14
N PRO A 114 11.79 1.73 3.88
CA PRO A 114 11.81 0.76 2.80
C PRO A 114 12.59 -0.52 3.15
N MET A 115 11.86 -1.61 3.36
CA MET A 115 12.39 -2.96 3.56
C MET A 115 11.38 -4.00 3.09
N THR A 116 11.78 -5.26 2.91
CA THR A 116 10.85 -6.30 2.45
C THR A 116 9.82 -6.64 3.53
N LEU A 117 8.63 -7.11 3.14
CA LEU A 117 7.61 -7.56 4.09
C LEU A 117 8.18 -8.62 5.06
N THR A 118 9.01 -9.53 4.55
CA THR A 118 9.74 -10.51 5.38
C THR A 118 10.64 -9.84 6.42
N ASP A 119 11.40 -8.81 6.03
CA ASP A 119 12.28 -8.09 6.95
C ASP A 119 11.48 -7.34 8.02
N VAL A 120 10.36 -6.72 7.65
CA VAL A 120 9.45 -6.06 8.61
C VAL A 120 8.98 -7.06 9.66
N LEU A 121 8.55 -8.26 9.24
CA LEU A 121 8.11 -9.31 10.14
C LEU A 121 9.26 -9.74 11.08
N ASN A 122 10.47 -9.94 10.56
CA ASN A 122 11.63 -10.26 11.37
C ASN A 122 11.97 -9.15 12.39
N VAL A 123 11.88 -7.88 11.99
CA VAL A 123 12.12 -6.73 12.88
C VAL A 123 11.08 -6.66 13.99
N LEU A 124 9.81 -6.90 13.69
CA LEU A 124 8.74 -6.93 14.69
C LEU A 124 8.84 -8.11 15.66
N GLY A 125 9.32 -9.27 15.18
CA GLY A 125 9.68 -10.42 16.04
C GLY A 125 10.93 -10.18 16.87
N GLY A 126 11.83 -9.31 16.38
CA GLY A 126 13.12 -9.00 17.01
C GLY A 126 14.03 -10.21 17.13
N ASP A 127 15.02 -10.11 18.01
CA ASP A 127 16.00 -11.20 18.19
C ASP A 127 15.42 -12.43 18.88
N SER A 128 14.26 -12.31 19.53
CA SER A 128 13.69 -13.38 20.36
C SER A 128 12.86 -14.38 19.57
N PHE A 129 12.23 -13.94 18.48
CA PHE A 129 11.29 -14.75 17.71
C PHE A 129 11.78 -14.99 16.29
N GLU A 130 11.37 -16.11 15.71
CA GLU A 130 11.58 -16.48 14.31
C GLU A 130 10.22 -16.53 13.62
N VAL A 131 10.09 -15.85 12.48
CA VAL A 131 8.87 -15.86 11.68
C VAL A 131 8.72 -17.18 10.93
N VAL A 132 7.52 -17.75 10.96
CA VAL A 132 7.13 -18.95 10.24
C VAL A 132 5.96 -18.59 9.34
N ILE A 133 6.17 -18.71 8.03
CA ILE A 133 5.19 -18.32 7.02
C ILE A 133 4.62 -19.59 6.40
N ASN A 134 3.30 -19.70 6.38
CA ASN A 134 2.59 -20.73 5.64
C ASN A 134 2.10 -20.13 4.30
N PRO A 135 2.77 -20.43 3.16
CA PRO A 135 2.39 -19.84 1.87
C PRO A 135 1.07 -20.40 1.31
N VAL A 136 0.61 -21.56 1.80
CA VAL A 136 -0.62 -22.21 1.33
C VAL A 136 -1.84 -21.59 2.01
N LEU A 137 -1.81 -21.49 3.34
CA LEU A 137 -2.88 -20.86 4.11
C LEU A 137 -2.75 -19.33 4.17
N ARG A 138 -1.60 -18.79 3.71
CA ARG A 138 -1.21 -17.38 3.83
C ARG A 138 -1.30 -16.89 5.27
N THR A 139 -0.81 -17.72 6.18
CA THR A 139 -0.73 -17.39 7.61
C THR A 139 0.70 -17.12 8.04
N VAL A 140 0.85 -16.24 9.03
CA VAL A 140 2.13 -15.90 9.65
C VAL A 140 2.05 -16.21 11.13
N HIS A 141 3.05 -16.95 11.61
CA HIS A 141 3.22 -17.34 13.00
C HIS A 141 4.63 -16.95 13.48
N TYR A 142 4.84 -16.81 14.79
CA TYR A 142 6.19 -16.65 15.36
C TYR A 142 6.53 -17.74 16.36
N ARG A 143 7.73 -18.31 16.22
CA ARG A 143 8.28 -19.27 17.17
C ARG A 143 9.35 -18.62 18.02
N LEU A 144 9.34 -18.87 19.33
CA LEU A 144 10.42 -18.42 20.19
C LEU A 144 11.72 -19.16 19.86
N LYS A 145 12.83 -18.44 19.72
CA LYS A 145 14.12 -19.06 19.42
C LYS A 145 14.57 -20.01 20.55
N PRO A 146 15.28 -21.11 20.24
CA PRO A 146 15.81 -22.02 21.25
C PRO A 146 16.69 -21.29 22.28
N GLY A 147 16.55 -21.64 23.56
CA GLY A 147 17.31 -21.05 24.66
C GLY A 147 16.62 -19.88 25.38
N LEU A 148 15.52 -19.36 24.82
CA LEU A 148 14.75 -18.26 25.42
C LEU A 148 13.50 -18.71 26.19
N GLN A 149 13.19 -20.02 26.20
CA GLN A 149 11.98 -20.56 26.84
C GLN A 149 11.90 -20.22 28.34
N ASN A 150 13.05 -20.09 29.01
CA ASN A 150 13.12 -19.78 30.44
C ASN A 150 12.66 -18.36 30.80
N TYR A 151 12.55 -17.46 29.82
CA TYR A 151 12.11 -16.07 30.05
C TYR A 151 10.59 -15.92 30.05
N VAL A 152 9.83 -16.97 29.70
CA VAL A 152 8.37 -16.92 29.55
C VAL A 152 7.76 -18.18 30.17
N GLY A 153 7.11 -18.04 31.32
CA GLY A 153 6.44 -19.15 31.99
C GLY A 153 5.12 -19.55 31.32
N GLU A 154 4.61 -20.75 31.65
CA GLU A 154 3.33 -21.26 31.13
C GLU A 154 2.17 -20.30 31.43
N THR A 155 2.13 -19.78 32.66
CA THR A 155 1.11 -18.83 33.08
C THR A 155 1.15 -17.52 32.27
N ASP A 156 2.32 -17.07 31.82
CA ASP A 156 2.43 -15.86 31.00
C ASP A 156 1.88 -16.09 29.59
N ARG A 157 2.06 -17.31 29.06
CA ARG A 157 1.59 -17.75 27.75
C ARG A 157 0.06 -17.86 27.71
N GLU A 158 -0.52 -18.55 28.69
CA GLU A 158 -1.97 -18.67 28.85
C GLU A 158 -2.63 -17.31 29.01
N LYS A 159 -2.05 -16.42 29.83
CA LYS A 159 -2.55 -15.04 29.99
C LYS A 159 -2.47 -14.26 28.69
N ALA A 160 -1.36 -14.35 27.96
CA ALA A 160 -1.20 -13.63 26.71
C ALA A 160 -2.21 -14.09 25.65
N GLN A 161 -2.47 -15.40 25.58
CA GLN A 161 -3.49 -15.97 24.71
C GLN A 161 -4.89 -15.45 25.09
N ALA A 162 -5.24 -15.48 26.38
CA ALA A 162 -6.52 -14.97 26.86
C ALA A 162 -6.71 -13.48 26.52
N ILE A 163 -5.69 -12.64 26.76
CA ILE A 163 -5.71 -11.21 26.43
C ILE A 163 -5.89 -11.00 24.92
N TRP A 164 -5.20 -11.79 24.09
CA TRP A 164 -5.30 -11.70 22.64
C TRP A 164 -6.72 -12.00 22.16
N PHE A 165 -7.32 -13.11 22.60
CA PHE A 165 -8.68 -13.46 22.20
C PHE A 165 -9.75 -12.54 22.79
N GLU A 166 -9.57 -12.05 24.03
CA GLU A 166 -10.44 -11.02 24.61
C GLU A 166 -10.40 -9.72 23.78
N SER A 167 -9.23 -9.37 23.22
CA SER A 167 -9.11 -8.21 22.34
C SER A 167 -9.73 -8.39 20.95
N ILE A 168 -10.02 -9.63 20.56
CA ILE A 168 -10.70 -9.99 19.30
C ILE A 168 -12.23 -10.04 19.51
N GLU A 169 -12.73 -10.16 20.74
CA GLU A 169 -14.17 -10.14 20.99
C GLU A 169 -14.78 -8.81 20.52
N PRO A 170 -15.85 -8.84 19.70
CA PRO A 170 -16.43 -7.64 19.15
C PRO A 170 -17.10 -6.84 20.27
N GLU A 171 -16.56 -5.66 20.59
CA GLU A 171 -17.32 -4.67 21.37
C GLU A 171 -18.70 -4.46 20.70
N PRO A 172 -19.80 -4.42 21.47
CA PRO A 172 -21.14 -4.29 20.93
C PRO A 172 -21.42 -2.83 20.52
N ASP A 173 -20.73 -2.31 19.51
CA ASP A 173 -21.15 -1.13 18.72
C ASP A 173 -20.38 -1.04 17.39
N ILE A 174 -20.89 -1.72 16.36
CA ILE A 174 -20.27 -1.79 15.03
C ILE A 174 -20.56 -0.55 14.16
N THR A 175 -20.96 0.59 14.75
CA THR A 175 -21.37 1.77 13.97
C THR A 175 -20.35 2.93 13.98
N GLN A 176 -19.24 2.86 14.75
CA GLN A 176 -18.35 4.03 14.88
C GLN A 176 -16.84 3.82 14.81
N LYS A 177 -16.30 2.64 14.47
CA LYS A 177 -14.91 2.59 13.98
C LYS A 177 -14.93 2.79 12.47
N ALA A 178 -14.82 4.06 12.06
CA ALA A 178 -14.59 4.41 10.66
C ALA A 178 -13.52 3.47 10.09
N PRO A 179 -13.68 2.93 8.86
CA PRO A 179 -12.65 2.13 8.23
C PRO A 179 -11.34 2.90 8.36
N LEU A 180 -10.30 2.25 8.90
CA LEU A 180 -8.95 2.82 8.93
C LEU A 180 -8.71 3.41 7.55
N PRO A 181 -8.54 4.74 7.38
CA PRO A 181 -8.35 5.30 6.07
C PRO A 181 -7.09 4.65 5.50
N MET A 182 -7.27 3.90 4.41
CA MET A 182 -6.15 3.41 3.62
C MET A 182 -5.41 4.62 3.06
N THR A 183 -4.31 4.93 3.74
CA THR A 183 -3.01 5.28 3.20
C THR A 183 -2.92 6.57 2.38
N VAL A 184 -2.66 7.68 3.07
CA VAL A 184 -1.88 8.77 2.46
C VAL A 184 -0.43 8.29 2.41
N PHE A 185 0.09 8.05 1.21
CA PHE A 185 1.51 7.75 1.04
C PHE A 185 2.30 9.06 1.12
N GLY A 186 3.14 9.26 2.14
CA GLY A 186 3.90 10.51 2.30
C GLY A 186 5.39 10.35 1.99
N TYR A 187 6.03 11.26 1.26
CA TYR A 187 7.48 11.27 1.00
C TYR A 187 8.13 12.56 1.52
N GLY A 188 9.14 12.48 2.37
CA GLY A 188 9.91 13.66 2.78
C GLY A 188 10.80 13.44 4.01
N PRO A 189 11.70 14.40 4.31
CA PRO A 189 11.94 15.61 3.52
C PRO A 189 12.65 15.28 2.20
N VAL A 190 12.26 15.97 1.12
CA VAL A 190 12.91 15.85 -0.19
C VAL A 190 14.41 16.17 -0.06
N LYS A 191 15.26 15.30 -0.60
CA LYS A 191 16.72 15.42 -0.60
C LYS A 191 17.23 16.11 -1.88
N PRO A 192 18.42 16.73 -1.84
CA PRO A 192 19.06 17.25 -3.04
C PRO A 192 19.25 16.13 -4.08
N GLY A 193 18.72 16.33 -5.29
CA GLY A 193 18.82 15.37 -6.39
C GLY A 193 17.58 14.48 -6.58
N ASP A 194 16.63 14.48 -5.64
CA ASP A 194 15.35 13.79 -5.84
C ASP A 194 14.54 14.46 -6.95
N THR A 195 13.83 13.65 -7.74
CA THR A 195 12.84 14.13 -8.70
C THR A 195 11.45 13.61 -8.35
N LEU A 196 10.40 14.32 -8.77
CA LEU A 196 9.03 13.85 -8.56
C LEU A 196 8.79 12.48 -9.23
N SER A 197 9.38 12.26 -10.40
CA SER A 197 9.31 10.98 -11.11
C SER A 197 9.93 9.85 -10.29
N ASP A 198 11.15 10.04 -9.77
CA ASP A 198 11.82 9.02 -8.96
C ASP A 198 11.05 8.72 -7.68
N ILE A 199 10.47 9.75 -7.05
CA ILE A 199 9.66 9.59 -5.84
C ILE A 199 8.37 8.81 -6.14
N VAL A 200 7.66 9.18 -7.19
CA VAL A 200 6.40 8.52 -7.56
C VAL A 200 6.62 7.05 -7.94
N LEU A 201 7.75 6.73 -8.56
CA LEU A 201 8.15 5.35 -8.87
C LEU A 201 8.39 4.47 -7.62
N LEU A 202 8.47 5.05 -6.42
CA LEU A 202 8.54 4.28 -5.16
C LEU A 202 7.19 3.71 -4.73
N PHE A 203 6.09 4.14 -5.35
CA PHE A 203 4.74 3.73 -4.98
C PHE A 203 4.15 2.76 -6.01
N ASP A 204 3.25 1.92 -5.54
CA ASP A 204 2.49 1.04 -6.42
C ASP A 204 1.53 1.89 -7.28
N MET A 205 1.66 1.75 -8.60
CA MET A 205 0.87 2.48 -9.60
C MET A 205 -0.08 1.54 -10.34
N THR A 206 -0.40 0.38 -9.76
CA THR A 206 -1.35 -0.57 -10.35
C THR A 206 -2.63 0.18 -10.78
N ASP A 207 -2.99 0.01 -12.06
CA ASP A 207 -4.14 0.64 -12.76
C ASP A 207 -3.99 2.09 -13.24
N PHE A 208 -2.86 2.77 -13.03
CA PHE A 208 -2.63 4.15 -13.48
C PHE A 208 -1.29 4.35 -14.16
N THR A 209 -1.20 5.36 -15.05
CA THR A 209 0.07 5.70 -15.70
C THR A 209 0.94 6.60 -14.82
N LEU A 210 2.27 6.56 -15.02
CA LEU A 210 3.19 7.46 -14.31
C LEU A 210 2.73 8.92 -14.45
N ASP A 211 2.37 9.36 -15.67
CA ASP A 211 1.98 10.74 -15.92
C ASP A 211 0.72 11.13 -15.13
N GLN A 212 -0.25 10.21 -14.96
CA GLN A 212 -1.42 10.44 -14.12
C GLN A 212 -1.02 10.64 -12.65
N VAL A 213 -0.13 9.79 -12.14
CA VAL A 213 0.32 9.85 -10.76
C VAL A 213 1.17 11.11 -10.52
N LEU A 214 2.04 11.50 -11.46
CA LEU A 214 2.82 12.72 -11.40
C LEU A 214 1.93 13.96 -11.30
N VAL A 215 0.93 14.07 -12.17
CA VAL A 215 0.02 15.21 -12.15
C VAL A 215 -0.82 15.22 -10.87
N HIS A 216 -1.21 14.05 -10.37
CA HIS A 216 -1.95 13.95 -9.12
C HIS A 216 -1.10 14.38 -7.92
N ALA A 217 0.11 13.86 -7.79
CA ALA A 217 1.07 14.25 -6.75
C ALA A 217 1.42 15.74 -6.85
N PHE A 218 1.59 16.28 -8.05
CA PHE A 218 1.82 17.71 -8.26
C PHE A 218 0.64 18.56 -7.75
N ARG A 219 -0.59 18.17 -8.07
CA ARG A 219 -1.80 18.88 -7.63
C ARG A 219 -2.06 18.76 -6.13
N ALA A 220 -1.69 17.65 -5.53
CA ALA A 220 -1.83 17.42 -4.09
C ALA A 220 -0.83 18.22 -3.26
N ASN A 221 0.29 18.67 -3.85
CA ASN A 221 1.39 19.34 -3.13
C ASN A 221 1.82 20.66 -3.81
N PRO A 222 0.94 21.65 -4.00
CA PRO A 222 1.26 22.86 -4.77
C PRO A 222 2.41 23.70 -4.18
N ASP A 223 2.65 23.59 -2.87
CA ASP A 223 3.69 24.28 -2.12
C ASP A 223 5.06 23.57 -2.16
N ALA A 224 5.10 22.32 -2.61
CA ALA A 224 6.34 21.55 -2.75
C ALA A 224 7.09 21.83 -4.06
N PHE A 225 6.53 22.63 -4.97
CA PHE A 225 7.12 22.93 -6.28
C PHE A 225 7.32 24.42 -6.48
N ALA A 226 8.55 24.82 -6.77
CA ALA A 226 8.87 26.18 -7.14
C ALA A 226 8.37 26.50 -8.56
N ASN A 227 8.08 27.78 -8.82
CA ASN A 227 7.68 28.29 -10.14
C ASN A 227 6.45 27.60 -10.77
N GLY A 228 5.64 26.90 -9.97
CA GLY A 228 4.44 26.19 -10.44
C GLY A 228 4.74 25.09 -11.44
N ASN A 229 5.91 24.42 -11.36
CA ASN A 229 6.29 23.38 -12.31
C ASN A 229 6.79 22.12 -11.60
N MET A 230 6.26 20.96 -12.00
CA MET A 230 6.55 19.65 -11.38
C MET A 230 8.03 19.24 -11.38
N ASN A 231 8.84 19.84 -12.26
CA ASN A 231 10.29 19.59 -12.34
C ASN A 231 11.11 20.45 -11.37
N HIS A 232 10.48 21.35 -10.62
CA HIS A 232 11.12 22.26 -9.66
C HIS A 232 10.76 21.86 -8.22
N LEU A 233 11.06 20.62 -7.86
CA LEU A 233 10.79 20.09 -6.53
C LEU A 233 11.68 20.76 -5.47
N ILE A 234 11.07 21.24 -4.38
CA ILE A 234 11.76 21.98 -3.32
C ILE A 234 12.39 20.99 -2.33
N VAL A 235 13.70 21.12 -2.12
CA VAL A 235 14.44 20.36 -1.09
C VAL A 235 13.89 20.72 0.30
N GLY A 236 13.64 19.69 1.12
CA GLY A 236 13.05 19.83 2.45
C GLY A 236 11.53 19.71 2.48
N ALA A 237 10.86 19.71 1.32
CA ALA A 237 9.40 19.56 1.25
C ALA A 237 8.94 18.15 1.69
N TYR A 238 7.72 18.07 2.20
CA TYR A 238 7.03 16.82 2.44
C TYR A 238 5.90 16.70 1.42
N LEU A 239 5.90 15.60 0.67
CA LEU A 239 4.89 15.25 -0.32
C LEU A 239 3.86 14.32 0.31
N SER A 240 2.60 14.58 0.03
CA SER A 240 1.45 13.73 0.24
C SER A 240 1.02 13.16 -1.11
N ILE A 241 0.99 11.85 -1.26
CA ILE A 241 0.58 11.15 -2.48
C ILE A 241 -0.67 10.34 -2.09
N PRO A 242 -1.87 10.94 -2.23
CA PRO A 242 -3.11 10.22 -2.01
C PRO A 242 -3.25 9.05 -3.00
N PRO A 243 -3.98 8.00 -2.64
CA PRO A 243 -4.31 6.94 -3.57
C PRO A 243 -5.17 7.52 -4.69
N LEU A 244 -4.87 7.13 -5.93
CA LEU A 244 -5.61 7.55 -7.11
C LEU A 244 -7.00 6.89 -7.11
N ASN A 245 -8.02 7.66 -7.47
CA ASN A 245 -9.39 7.18 -7.61
C ASN A 245 -9.81 7.22 -9.08
N SER A 246 -10.95 6.63 -9.42
CA SER A 246 -11.50 6.64 -10.79
C SER A 246 -11.78 8.04 -11.36
N ASP A 247 -11.79 9.08 -10.53
CA ASP A 247 -11.91 10.50 -10.91
C ASP A 247 -10.57 11.12 -11.37
N SER A 248 -9.53 10.30 -11.54
CA SER A 248 -8.22 10.74 -12.01
C SER A 248 -8.26 11.26 -13.44
N LEU A 249 -7.35 12.19 -13.76
CA LEU A 249 -7.23 12.72 -15.12
C LEU A 249 -7.03 11.59 -16.14
N PRO A 250 -7.65 11.65 -17.33
CA PRO A 250 -7.41 10.67 -18.38
C PRO A 250 -5.91 10.57 -18.75
N PRO A 251 -5.37 9.38 -19.07
CA PRO A 251 -3.94 9.19 -19.33
C PRO A 251 -3.34 10.13 -20.38
N ILE A 252 -4.08 10.34 -21.48
CA ILE A 252 -3.64 11.22 -22.59
C ILE A 252 -3.54 12.68 -22.15
N GLU A 253 -4.46 13.12 -21.28
CA GLU A 253 -4.45 14.50 -20.78
C GLU A 253 -3.34 14.71 -19.75
N ALA A 254 -3.14 13.74 -18.87
CA ALA A 254 -2.03 13.74 -17.92
C ALA A 254 -0.69 13.81 -18.65
N SER A 255 -0.50 12.99 -19.68
CA SER A 255 0.73 12.98 -20.49
C SER A 255 0.98 14.33 -21.17
N ARG A 256 -0.06 14.96 -21.74
CA ARG A 256 0.06 16.31 -22.33
C ARG A 256 0.49 17.36 -21.30
N LEU A 257 -0.03 17.30 -20.07
CA LEU A 257 0.36 18.21 -19.00
C LEU A 257 1.82 18.01 -18.60
N VAL A 258 2.25 16.77 -18.37
CA VAL A 258 3.66 16.45 -18.07
C VAL A 258 4.58 16.95 -19.20
N ASP A 259 4.15 16.78 -20.45
CA ASP A 259 4.88 17.25 -21.63
C ASP A 259 5.07 18.76 -21.65
N GLU A 260 4.01 19.52 -21.36
CA GLU A 260 4.07 20.98 -21.27
C GLU A 260 5.02 21.44 -20.15
N HIS A 261 4.91 20.85 -18.96
CA HIS A 261 5.77 21.19 -17.83
C HIS A 261 7.25 20.90 -18.12
N CYS A 262 7.55 19.78 -18.79
CA CYS A 262 8.90 19.46 -19.26
C CYS A 262 9.40 20.50 -20.28
N HIS A 263 8.58 20.86 -21.26
CA HIS A 263 8.98 21.82 -22.28
C HIS A 263 9.31 23.20 -21.68
N LEU A 264 8.47 23.69 -20.76
CA LEU A 264 8.71 24.94 -20.04
C LEU A 264 9.97 24.89 -19.17
N TRP A 265 10.29 23.73 -18.59
CA TRP A 265 11.51 23.53 -17.82
C TRP A 265 12.76 23.60 -18.72
N LEU A 266 12.74 22.94 -19.89
CA LEU A 266 13.86 22.96 -20.84
C LEU A 266 14.19 24.38 -21.33
N GLN A 267 13.19 25.21 -21.57
CA GLN A 267 13.38 26.62 -21.98
C GLN A 267 14.08 27.48 -20.90
N GLN A 268 14.01 27.06 -19.63
CA GLN A 268 14.65 27.77 -18.51
C GLN A 268 16.07 27.27 -18.22
N VAL A 269 16.34 25.98 -18.49
CA VAL A 269 17.62 25.32 -18.18
C VAL A 269 18.64 25.44 -19.31
N GLN A 270 18.19 25.64 -20.56
CA GLN A 270 19.05 25.90 -21.72
C GLN A 270 18.76 27.27 -22.32
N PRO A 271 19.46 28.34 -21.90
CA PRO A 271 19.38 29.64 -22.56
C PRO A 271 20.10 29.66 -23.92
#